data_AF-A0A9P6CWY3-F1
#
_entry.id   AF-A0A9P6CWY3-F1
#
_cell.length_a   1.000
_cell.length_b   1.000
_cell.length_c   1.000
_cell.angle_alpha   90.00
_cell.angle_beta   90.00
_cell.angle_gamma   90.00
#
_symmetry.space_group_name_H-M   'P 1'
#
loop_
_entity.id
_entity.type
_entity.pdbx_description
1 polymer ?
#
loop_
_entity_poly.entity_id
_entity_poly.type
_entity_poly.pdbx_seq_one_letter_code
_entity_poly.pdbx_strand_id
1 'polypeptide(L)'
;MAISIGTWDMWLWNAYNAINNESLVKKAFENCTVREWNLSYECLTGVAARSKLRNIKETDPLFWKELTMHDTSVNLPPENDPQPEDVVNQTCDDFDDSNIPVQDLVESMITNTIPEGCSMDSAGRLEARTEAETFDSEEAVQVDVGGDK
;
A
#
# COMPACT_ATOMS: atom_id res chain seq x y z
N MET A 1 26.88 -24.95 -16.40
CA MET A 1 25.48 -24.52 -16.14
C MET A 1 25.58 -23.13 -15.53
N ALA A 2 25.48 -22.08 -16.35
CA ALA A 2 25.61 -20.70 -15.89
C ALA A 2 24.26 -20.25 -15.36
N ILE A 3 24.18 -19.91 -14.07
CA ILE A 3 23.00 -19.30 -13.50
C ILE A 3 22.97 -17.87 -14.04
N SER A 4 22.04 -17.60 -14.96
CA SER A 4 21.75 -16.24 -15.41
C SER A 4 21.09 -15.51 -14.25
N ILE A 5 21.90 -14.83 -13.43
CA ILE A 5 21.42 -13.92 -12.38
C ILE A 5 20.65 -12.84 -13.11
N GLY A 6 19.32 -12.90 -12.99
CA GLY A 6 18.40 -12.17 -13.84
C GLY A 6 18.55 -10.66 -13.70
N THR A 7 18.25 -9.97 -14.79
CA THR A 7 18.11 -8.51 -14.95
C THR A 7 17.17 -7.82 -13.92
N TRP A 8 16.52 -8.59 -13.05
CA TRP A 8 15.62 -8.12 -12.00
C TRP A 8 16.35 -7.44 -10.83
N ASP A 9 17.62 -7.75 -10.56
CA ASP A 9 18.37 -7.01 -9.53
C ASP A 9 18.81 -5.62 -10.01
N MET A 10 18.92 -5.45 -11.33
CA MET A 10 19.50 -4.24 -11.91
C MET A 10 18.53 -3.05 -11.86
N TRP A 11 17.22 -3.27 -12.00
CA TRP A 11 16.25 -2.18 -11.88
C TRP A 11 16.17 -1.66 -10.44
N LEU A 12 16.18 -2.55 -9.45
CA LEU A 12 16.11 -2.16 -8.04
C LEU A 12 17.39 -1.43 -7.62
N TRP A 13 18.56 -1.92 -8.04
CA TRP A 13 19.83 -1.24 -7.81
C TRP A 13 19.89 0.14 -8.47
N ASN A 14 19.38 0.27 -9.69
CA ASN A 14 19.31 1.54 -10.40
C ASN A 14 18.32 2.50 -9.75
N ALA A 15 17.16 2.01 -9.30
CA ALA A 15 16.17 2.80 -8.56
C ALA A 15 16.76 3.29 -7.23
N TYR A 16 17.46 2.42 -6.49
CA TYR A 16 18.16 2.79 -5.28
C TYR A 16 19.21 3.87 -5.55
N ASN A 17 20.06 3.72 -6.57
CA ASN A 17 21.05 4.74 -6.92
C ASN A 17 20.41 6.06 -7.37
N ALA A 18 19.25 6.02 -8.02
CA ALA A 18 18.51 7.21 -8.41
C ALA A 18 17.90 7.95 -7.21
N ILE A 19 17.41 7.22 -6.21
CA ILE A 19 16.81 7.78 -4.98
C ILE A 19 17.88 8.20 -3.97
N ASN A 20 18.99 7.46 -3.89
CA ASN A 20 20.11 7.69 -2.97
C ASN A 20 21.03 8.83 -3.46
N ASN A 21 20.41 9.96 -3.81
CA ASN A 21 21.09 11.18 -4.17
C ASN A 21 20.85 12.22 -3.07
N GLU A 22 21.92 12.67 -2.43
CA GLU A 22 21.86 13.64 -1.33
C GLU A 22 21.08 14.91 -1.71
N SER A 23 21.24 15.38 -2.95
CA SER A 23 20.54 16.59 -3.41
C SER A 23 19.02 16.39 -3.54
N LEU A 24 18.58 15.19 -3.91
CA LEU A 24 17.17 14.83 -4.01
C LEU A 24 16.55 14.73 -2.62
N VAL A 25 17.26 14.10 -1.67
CA VAL A 25 16.83 14.00 -0.26
C VAL A 25 16.70 15.39 0.35
N LYS A 26 17.71 16.25 0.22
CA LYS A 26 17.64 17.63 0.73
C LYS A 26 16.45 18.40 0.17
N LYS A 27 16.24 18.31 -1.14
CA LYS A 27 15.12 18.97 -1.83
C LYS A 27 13.76 18.41 -1.40
N ALA A 28 13.66 17.11 -1.12
CA ALA A 28 12.44 16.51 -0.59
C ALA A 28 12.09 17.11 0.79
N PHE A 29 13.06 17.24 1.69
CA PHE A 29 12.86 17.86 3.01
C PHE A 29 12.54 19.36 2.93
N GLU A 30 13.13 20.08 1.97
CA GLU A 30 12.78 21.48 1.68
C GLU A 30 11.33 21.63 1.19
N ASN A 31 10.84 20.66 0.41
CA ASN A 31 9.46 20.62 -0.09
C ASN A 31 8.45 20.15 0.97
N CYS A 32 8.89 19.43 2.00
CA CYS A 32 8.05 19.07 3.13
C CYS A 32 7.83 20.29 4.03
N THR A 33 6.74 21.00 3.80
CA THR A 33 6.35 22.18 4.58
C THR A 33 5.21 21.86 5.54
N VAL A 34 5.41 22.14 6.82
CA VAL A 34 4.36 22.11 7.83
C VAL A 34 4.10 23.53 8.29
N ARG A 35 2.90 24.04 7.95
CA ARG A 35 2.53 25.46 8.14
C ARG A 35 3.50 26.37 7.39
N GLU A 36 4.34 27.12 8.10
CA GLU A 36 5.32 28.07 7.55
C GLU A 36 6.77 27.57 7.67
N TRP A 37 6.98 26.38 8.22
CA TRP A 37 8.31 25.80 8.45
C TRP A 37 8.53 24.66 7.47
N ASN A 38 9.65 24.68 6.75
CA ASN A 38 10.09 23.50 6.01
C ASN A 38 10.90 22.57 6.93
N LEU A 39 10.93 21.28 6.60
CA LEU A 39 11.67 20.28 7.36
C LEU A 39 13.15 20.21 6.94
N SER A 40 13.66 21.20 6.21
CA SER A 40 15.08 21.26 5.88
C SER A 40 15.92 21.44 7.15
N TYR A 41 17.12 20.90 7.11
CA TYR A 41 18.08 21.03 8.21
C TYR A 41 18.37 22.50 8.54
N GLU A 42 18.51 23.36 7.53
CA GLU A 42 18.82 24.78 7.70
C GLU A 42 17.68 25.54 8.38
N CYS A 43 16.43 25.18 8.09
CA CYS A 43 15.26 25.80 8.74
C CYS A 43 15.14 25.36 10.20
N LEU A 44 15.24 24.05 10.48
CA LEU A 44 15.10 23.50 11.83
C LEU A 44 16.25 23.87 12.76
N THR A 45 17.46 24.01 12.24
CA THR A 45 18.64 24.43 13.03
C THR A 45 18.93 25.93 12.97
N GLY A 46 18.16 26.66 12.17
CA GLY A 46 18.31 28.09 11.95
C GLY A 46 18.01 28.93 13.18
N VAL A 47 18.40 30.20 13.10
CA VAL A 47 18.21 31.18 14.19
C VAL A 47 16.73 31.36 14.51
N ALA A 48 15.86 31.35 13.49
CA ALA A 48 14.42 31.51 13.65
C ALA A 48 13.81 30.36 14.48
N ALA A 49 14.12 29.10 14.16
CA ALA A 49 13.63 27.94 14.90
C ALA A 49 14.13 27.95 16.34
N ARG A 50 15.41 28.22 16.56
CA ARG A 50 16.00 28.35 17.91
C ARG A 50 15.38 29.50 18.71
N SER A 51 15.08 30.63 18.08
CA SER A 51 14.38 31.74 18.74
C SER A 51 12.96 31.35 19.13
N LYS A 52 12.23 30.65 18.25
CA LYS A 52 10.89 30.16 18.54
C LYS A 52 10.90 29.18 19.71
N LEU A 53 11.86 28.24 19.74
CA LEU A 53 12.06 27.32 20.86
C LEU A 53 12.31 28.04 22.18
N ARG A 54 13.17 29.08 22.20
CA ARG A 54 13.39 29.88 23.40
C ARG A 54 12.14 30.60 23.87
N ASN A 55 11.34 31.12 22.94
CA ASN A 55 10.08 31.79 23.28
C ASN A 55 9.04 30.81 23.84
N ILE A 56 9.02 29.56 23.37
CA ILE A 56 8.11 28.51 23.87
C ILE A 56 8.30 28.29 25.37
N LYS A 57 9.53 28.39 25.88
CA LYS A 57 9.81 28.30 27.33
C LYS A 57 9.01 29.31 28.16
N GLU A 58 8.78 30.51 27.61
CA GLU A 58 8.07 31.59 28.28
C GLU A 58 6.57 31.56 27.99
N THR A 59 6.17 31.21 26.76
CA THR A 59 4.77 31.22 26.34
C THR A 59 3.99 29.97 26.77
N ASP A 60 4.66 28.81 26.80
CA ASP A 60 4.07 27.53 27.18
C ASP A 60 5.08 26.68 27.97
N PRO A 61 5.21 26.93 29.28
CA PRO A 61 6.14 26.20 30.12
C PRO A 61 5.76 24.72 30.31
N LEU A 62 4.49 24.35 30.11
CA LEU A 62 4.04 22.96 30.20
C LEU A 62 4.52 22.17 28.98
N PHE A 63 4.29 22.69 27.77
CA PHE A 63 4.80 22.09 26.55
C PHE A 63 6.33 22.11 26.49
N TRP A 64 6.98 23.17 26.99
CA TRP A 64 8.44 23.19 27.12
C TRP A 64 8.94 22.09 28.05
N LYS A 65 8.24 21.84 29.17
CA LYS A 65 8.57 20.76 30.08
C LYS A 65 8.39 19.40 29.40
N GLU A 66 7.31 19.17 28.66
CA GLU A 66 7.12 17.95 27.85
C GLU A 66 8.24 17.77 26.82
N LEU A 67 8.59 18.82 26.07
CA LEU A 67 9.62 18.78 25.03
C LEU A 67 11.03 18.49 25.59
N THR A 68 11.32 18.98 26.80
CA THR A 68 12.64 18.84 27.44
C THR A 68 12.71 17.71 28.46
N MET A 69 11.56 17.15 28.84
CA MET A 69 11.51 15.88 29.55
C MET A 69 11.96 14.81 28.57
N HIS A 70 13.18 14.33 28.77
CA HIS A 70 13.52 12.99 28.35
C HIS A 70 12.62 12.06 29.16
N ASP A 71 11.44 11.73 28.63
CA ASP A 71 10.70 10.56 29.07
C ASP A 71 11.56 9.35 28.70
N THR A 72 12.51 9.03 29.58
CA THR A 72 13.17 7.73 29.62
C THR A 72 12.17 6.62 29.98
N SER A 73 10.90 6.99 30.21
CA SER A 73 9.75 6.11 30.45
C SER A 73 8.75 6.08 29.30
N VAL A 74 9.13 6.45 28.07
CA VAL A 74 8.43 5.85 26.93
C VAL A 74 8.54 4.34 27.17
N ASN A 75 7.40 3.66 27.28
CA ASN A 75 7.28 2.21 27.26
C ASN A 75 7.81 1.72 25.90
N LEU A 76 9.11 1.87 25.67
CA LEU A 76 9.82 1.19 24.63
C LEU A 76 9.66 -0.28 25.01
N PRO A 77 9.09 -1.11 24.11
CA PRO A 77 9.16 -2.54 24.30
C PRO A 77 10.61 -2.92 24.61
N PRO A 78 10.87 -3.79 25.60
CA PRO A 78 12.22 -4.24 25.83
C PRO A 78 12.82 -4.73 24.51
N GLU A 79 14.07 -4.37 24.23
CA GLU A 79 14.73 -4.59 22.93
C GLU A 79 14.73 -6.07 22.48
N ASN A 80 14.45 -7.00 23.41
CA ASN A 80 14.37 -8.44 23.19
C ASN A 80 12.95 -9.03 23.29
N ASP A 81 11.90 -8.21 23.34
CA ASP A 81 10.54 -8.74 23.36
C ASP A 81 10.12 -9.11 21.93
N PRO A 82 9.88 -10.40 21.62
CA PRO A 82 9.40 -10.79 20.31
C PRO A 82 8.06 -10.12 20.05
N GLN A 83 8.06 -9.12 19.17
CA GLN A 83 6.81 -8.54 18.69
C GLN A 83 6.10 -9.59 17.84
N PRO A 84 4.77 -9.75 17.98
CA PRO A 84 4.02 -10.59 17.06
C PRO A 84 4.25 -10.06 15.64
N GLU A 85 4.58 -10.96 14.70
CA GLU A 85 4.61 -10.59 13.28
C GLU A 85 3.22 -10.04 12.89
N ASP A 86 3.21 -8.98 12.09
CA ASP A 86 1.97 -8.43 11.57
C ASP A 86 1.21 -9.56 10.85
N VAL A 87 0.00 -9.83 11.31
CA VAL A 87 -0.91 -10.73 10.59
C VAL A 87 -1.23 -10.02 9.29
N VAL A 88 -0.59 -10.45 8.21
CA VAL A 88 -1.01 -10.07 6.86
C VAL A 88 -2.45 -10.52 6.78
N ASN A 89 -3.40 -9.59 6.88
CA ASN A 89 -4.76 -9.82 6.41
C ASN A 89 -4.62 -9.96 4.90
N GLN A 90 -4.22 -11.15 4.46
CA GLN A 90 -4.55 -11.67 3.15
C GLN A 90 -6.07 -11.73 3.13
N THR A 91 -6.68 -10.60 2.78
CA THR A 91 -7.87 -10.66 1.95
C THR A 91 -7.36 -11.28 0.66
N CYS A 92 -7.32 -12.62 0.64
CA CYS A 92 -7.35 -13.44 -0.56
C CYS A 92 -8.71 -13.21 -1.22
N ASP A 93 -8.97 -11.98 -1.63
CA ASP A 93 -9.83 -11.78 -2.78
C ASP A 93 -8.92 -12.14 -3.96
N ASP A 94 -8.78 -13.45 -4.21
CA ASP A 94 -7.97 -14.05 -5.29
C ASP A 94 -8.50 -13.70 -6.70
N PHE A 95 -9.20 -12.57 -6.82
CA PHE A 95 -9.71 -12.05 -8.07
C PHE A 95 -8.64 -11.19 -8.73
N ASP A 96 -7.58 -11.85 -9.18
CA ASP A 96 -6.56 -11.25 -10.04
C ASP A 96 -7.09 -11.14 -11.49
N ASP A 97 -7.71 -10.00 -11.78
CA ASP A 97 -8.20 -9.64 -13.11
C ASP A 97 -7.09 -9.19 -14.08
N SER A 98 -5.81 -9.23 -13.66
CA SER A 98 -4.64 -8.91 -14.51
C SER A 98 -4.47 -9.85 -15.71
N ASN A 99 -5.14 -11.00 -15.72
CA ASN A 99 -5.12 -11.96 -16.82
C ASN A 99 -6.02 -11.56 -17.99
N ILE A 100 -6.83 -10.51 -17.86
CA ILE A 100 -7.70 -10.00 -18.92
C ILE A 100 -6.92 -8.99 -19.78
N PRO A 101 -6.80 -9.21 -21.10
CA PRO A 101 -6.18 -8.23 -21.99
C PRO A 101 -6.92 -6.89 -21.96
N VAL A 102 -6.17 -5.78 -21.93
CA VAL A 102 -6.74 -4.42 -21.91
C VAL A 102 -7.64 -4.17 -23.12
N GLN A 103 -7.35 -4.80 -24.27
CA GLN A 103 -8.19 -4.69 -25.46
C GLN A 103 -9.60 -5.24 -25.23
N ASP A 104 -9.72 -6.38 -24.57
CA ASP A 104 -10.99 -7.06 -24.32
C ASP A 104 -11.82 -6.30 -23.27
N LEU A 105 -11.15 -5.72 -22.27
CA LEU A 105 -11.77 -4.80 -21.32
C LEU A 105 -12.36 -3.58 -22.05
N VAL A 106 -11.57 -2.94 -22.92
CA VAL A 106 -12.00 -1.75 -23.67
C VAL A 106 -13.16 -2.08 -24.62
N GLU A 107 -13.10 -3.22 -25.31
CA GLU A 107 -14.20 -3.68 -26.17
C GLU A 107 -15.48 -3.87 -25.36
N SER A 108 -15.41 -4.57 -24.22
CA SER A 108 -16.57 -4.80 -23.35
C SER A 108 -17.23 -3.51 -22.86
N MET A 109 -16.44 -2.46 -22.59
CA MET A 109 -16.95 -1.15 -22.16
C MET A 109 -17.63 -0.36 -23.28
N ILE A 110 -17.24 -0.57 -24.54
CA ILE A 110 -17.76 0.18 -25.68
C ILE A 110 -19.01 -0.49 -26.25
N THR A 111 -19.01 -1.81 -26.35
CA THR A 111 -20.08 -2.58 -27.01
C THR A 111 -21.10 -3.15 -26.02
N ASN A 112 -20.82 -3.11 -24.71
CA ASN A 112 -21.56 -3.86 -23.69
C ASN A 112 -21.71 -5.36 -24.01
N THR A 113 -20.75 -5.92 -24.77
CA THR A 113 -20.71 -7.36 -25.08
C THR A 113 -19.58 -8.01 -24.28
N ILE A 114 -19.85 -9.18 -23.72
CA ILE A 114 -18.86 -9.95 -22.96
C ILE A 114 -17.94 -10.69 -23.96
N PRO A 115 -16.61 -10.48 -23.91
CA PRO A 115 -15.65 -11.19 -24.77
C PRO A 115 -15.70 -12.71 -24.58
N GLU A 116 -15.38 -13.45 -25.64
CA GLU A 116 -15.34 -14.92 -25.59
C GLU A 116 -14.27 -15.38 -24.58
N GLY A 117 -14.64 -16.30 -23.68
CA GLY A 117 -13.76 -16.72 -22.59
C GLY A 117 -13.79 -15.80 -21.36
N CYS A 118 -14.69 -14.82 -21.30
CA CYS A 118 -14.95 -14.02 -20.10
C CYS A 118 -16.39 -14.22 -19.57
N SER A 119 -16.60 -13.94 -18.29
CA SER A 119 -17.91 -13.81 -17.63
C SER A 119 -17.99 -12.48 -16.89
N MET A 120 -19.20 -12.05 -16.54
CA MET A 120 -19.41 -10.84 -15.74
C MET A 120 -20.07 -11.23 -14.42
N ASP A 121 -19.51 -10.75 -13.31
CA ASP A 121 -20.06 -11.02 -11.97
C ASP A 121 -21.34 -10.20 -11.71
N SER A 122 -21.96 -10.44 -10.55
CA SER A 122 -23.17 -9.68 -10.13
C SER A 122 -22.91 -8.20 -9.81
N ALA A 123 -21.64 -7.80 -9.70
CA ALA A 123 -21.20 -6.42 -9.47
C ALA A 123 -20.79 -5.70 -10.78
N GLY A 124 -20.83 -6.39 -11.93
CA GLY A 124 -20.46 -5.84 -13.24
C GLY A 124 -18.96 -5.88 -13.55
N ARG A 125 -18.17 -6.68 -12.83
CA ARG A 125 -16.74 -6.91 -13.07
C ARG A 125 -16.57 -8.02 -14.09
N LEU A 126 -15.57 -7.87 -14.96
CA LEU A 126 -15.23 -8.87 -15.97
C LEU A 126 -14.23 -9.87 -15.37
N GLU A 127 -14.47 -11.16 -15.56
CA GLU A 127 -13.65 -12.26 -15.05
C GLU A 127 -13.31 -13.24 -16.18
N ALA A 128 -12.10 -13.78 -16.21
CA ALA A 128 -11.71 -14.78 -17.20
C ALA A 128 -12.32 -16.15 -16.83
N ARG A 129 -12.98 -16.81 -17.79
CA ARG A 129 -13.45 -18.20 -17.63
C ARG A 129 -12.27 -19.15 -17.82
N THR A 130 -11.71 -19.64 -16.72
CA THR A 130 -10.81 -20.79 -16.74
C THR A 130 -11.64 -22.07 -16.78
N GLU A 131 -11.50 -22.88 -17.83
CA GLU A 131 -12.24 -24.15 -18.04
C GLU A 131 -12.02 -25.20 -16.93
N ALA A 132 -11.06 -24.99 -16.02
CA ALA A 132 -10.80 -25.86 -14.88
C ALA A 132 -11.89 -25.79 -13.79
N GLU A 133 -12.62 -24.67 -13.70
CA GLU A 133 -13.64 -24.42 -12.66
C GLU A 133 -15.04 -24.97 -13.04
N THR A 134 -15.25 -25.33 -14.31
CA THR A 134 -16.57 -25.72 -14.82
C THR A 134 -17.04 -27.15 -14.49
N PHE A 135 -16.25 -27.95 -13.77
CA PHE A 135 -16.61 -29.34 -13.46
C PHE A 135 -17.38 -29.53 -12.14
N ASP A 136 -17.61 -28.48 -11.35
CA ASP A 136 -18.27 -28.60 -10.04
C ASP A 136 -19.74 -28.10 -10.02
N SER A 137 -20.37 -28.01 -11.20
CA SER A 137 -21.82 -27.77 -11.25
C SER A 137 -22.58 -29.08 -11.05
N GLU A 138 -22.91 -29.35 -9.78
CA GLU A 138 -23.77 -30.45 -9.35
C GLU A 138 -25.09 -30.47 -10.13
N GLU A 139 -25.42 -31.67 -10.60
CA GLU A 139 -26.67 -32.05 -11.24
C GLU A 139 -27.85 -31.70 -10.32
N ALA A 140 -28.56 -30.60 -10.60
CA ALA A 140 -29.79 -30.25 -9.91
C ALA A 140 -30.88 -31.28 -10.26
N VAL A 141 -30.97 -32.34 -9.47
CA VAL A 141 -32.08 -33.29 -9.49
C VAL A 141 -33.37 -32.52 -9.14
N GLN A 142 -34.23 -32.35 -10.15
CA GLN A 142 -35.60 -31.90 -9.96
C GLN A 142 -36.34 -32.90 -9.06
N VAL A 143 -36.61 -32.52 -7.82
CA VAL A 143 -37.54 -33.26 -6.95
C VAL A 143 -38.95 -32.80 -7.31
N ASP A 144 -39.59 -33.55 -8.20
CA ASP A 144 -41.03 -33.45 -8.47
C ASP A 144 -41.80 -33.94 -7.23
N VAL A 145 -42.34 -33.01 -6.44
CA VAL A 145 -43.33 -33.34 -5.41
C VAL A 145 -44.71 -33.23 -6.05
N GLY A 146 -45.04 -34.25 -6.85
CA GLY A 146 -46.40 -34.56 -7.25
C GLY A 146 -47.19 -35.11 -6.07
N GLY A 147 -48.22 -34.38 -5.65
CA GLY A 147 -49.24 -34.92 -4.76
C GLY A 147 -50.16 -35.87 -5.51
N ASP A 148 -50.69 -36.88 -4.80
CA ASP A 148 -52.08 -37.30 -5.01
C ASP A 148 -52.61 -38.19 -3.87
N LYS A 149 -53.85 -37.87 -3.47
CA LYS A 149 -54.91 -38.66 -2.79
C LYS A 149 -54.87 -38.89 -1.28
#